data_AF-A0A2S2NTS3-F1
#
_entry.id   AF-A0A2S2NTS3-F1
#
_cell.length_a   1.000
_cell.length_b   1.000
_cell.length_c   1.000
_cell.angle_alpha   90.00
_cell.angle_beta   90.00
_cell.angle_gamma   90.00
#
_symmetry.space_group_name_H-M   'P 1'
#
loop_
_entity.id
_entity.type
_entity.pdbx_description
1 polymer ?
#
loop_
_entity_poly.entity_id
_entity_poly.type
_entity_poly.pdbx_seq_one_letter_code
_entity_poly.pdbx_strand_id
1 'polypeptide(L)'
;MMFLQIFKITTPLSDYLQTQNLDFVQAYNQISCTYTSLIEVKANFDDIMKAAKCFVNYFKSKIENHEDQIEIEIEEELPIRRKKTIKRMSGELALDEYIIDEIDRFRVTKFNYTLDTILKSVETRFLLHKELYLELECFYPRRFKDIRENGVPSNALKKICQLLPDIDRDKLKDELVSFATSWPLISKADLHNAYDNLDEINIEDEWTDVYFDKPQKCNKDETCNICLKCSLRILTEFNMYSIQYKELYIVYKYLLTLPLTQVTCERSFSKLKLLKTRLRSTTAQENLECLFLMQCERDILNQVDGNHIIDKMCSSSQEMNRLLSL
;
A
#
# COMPACT_ATOMS: atom_id res chain seq x y z
N MET A 1 -7.99 23.73 -6.54
CA MET A 1 -7.24 23.38 -7.76
C MET A 1 -5.98 22.56 -7.52
N MET A 2 -5.13 22.89 -6.53
CA MET A 2 -3.91 22.11 -6.20
C MET A 2 -4.15 20.59 -6.09
N PHE A 3 -5.07 20.16 -5.21
CA PHE A 3 -5.36 18.74 -5.03
C PHE A 3 -5.89 18.05 -6.27
N LEU A 4 -6.63 18.75 -7.13
CA LEU A 4 -7.18 18.19 -8.36
C LEU A 4 -6.05 17.81 -9.34
N GLN A 5 -5.03 18.65 -9.47
CA GLN A 5 -3.86 18.33 -10.29
C GLN A 5 -3.04 17.18 -9.71
N ILE A 6 -2.84 17.18 -8.38
CA ILE A 6 -2.15 16.09 -7.68
C ILE A 6 -2.88 14.76 -7.91
N PHE A 7 -4.19 14.71 -7.70
CA PHE A 7 -4.97 13.49 -7.91
C PHE A 7 -5.00 13.07 -9.37
N LYS A 8 -5.12 14.00 -10.32
CA LYS A 8 -5.05 13.66 -11.74
C LYS A 8 -3.76 12.92 -12.12
N ILE A 9 -2.63 13.28 -11.52
CA ILE A 9 -1.33 12.64 -11.77
C ILE A 9 -1.18 11.35 -10.96
N THR A 10 -1.64 11.33 -9.71
CA THR A 10 -1.40 10.21 -8.78
C THR A 10 -2.42 9.08 -8.88
N THR A 11 -3.65 9.35 -9.33
CA THR A 11 -4.70 8.33 -9.46
C THR A 11 -4.32 7.20 -10.41
N PRO A 12 -3.84 7.44 -11.65
CA PRO A 12 -3.45 6.35 -12.54
C PRO A 12 -2.33 5.47 -11.96
N LEU A 13 -1.39 6.07 -11.25
CA LEU A 13 -0.34 5.35 -10.53
C LEU A 13 -0.93 4.49 -9.40
N SER A 14 -1.83 5.04 -8.60
CA SER A 14 -2.52 4.31 -7.53
C SER A 14 -3.27 3.10 -8.08
N ASP A 15 -4.05 3.30 -9.14
CA ASP A 15 -4.83 2.24 -9.78
C ASP A 15 -3.92 1.14 -10.32
N TYR A 16 -2.78 1.51 -10.93
CA TYR A 16 -1.80 0.55 -11.43
C TYR A 16 -1.16 -0.26 -10.29
N LEU A 17 -0.74 0.39 -9.20
CA LEU A 17 -0.15 -0.26 -8.02
C LEU A 17 -1.13 -1.20 -7.31
N GLN A 18 -2.44 -1.02 -7.53
CA GLN A 18 -3.50 -1.86 -6.98
C GLN A 18 -3.87 -3.06 -7.87
N THR A 19 -3.24 -3.21 -9.05
CA THR A 19 -3.49 -4.36 -9.93
C THR A 19 -2.96 -5.68 -9.36
N GLN A 20 -3.65 -6.79 -9.66
CA GLN A 20 -3.30 -8.13 -9.13
C GLN A 20 -1.99 -8.70 -9.68
N ASN A 21 -1.54 -8.21 -10.83
CA ASN A 21 -0.45 -8.77 -11.63
C ASN A 21 0.63 -7.72 -11.91
N LEU A 22 1.01 -6.98 -10.86
CA LEU A 22 1.96 -5.87 -10.94
C LEU A 22 3.31 -6.31 -11.53
N ASP A 23 3.82 -5.55 -12.51
CA ASP A 23 5.19 -5.61 -12.98
C ASP A 23 5.98 -4.50 -12.28
N PHE A 24 6.99 -4.85 -11.49
CA PHE A 24 7.69 -3.88 -10.65
C PHE A 24 8.54 -2.90 -11.47
N VAL A 25 9.02 -3.31 -12.64
CA VAL A 25 9.80 -2.44 -13.54
C VAL A 25 8.88 -1.37 -14.12
N GLN A 26 7.71 -1.78 -14.62
CA GLN A 26 6.73 -0.86 -15.16
C GLN A 26 6.16 0.05 -14.05
N ALA A 27 5.90 -0.50 -12.85
CA ALA A 27 5.50 0.29 -11.68
C ALA A 27 6.52 1.39 -11.36
N TYR A 28 7.80 1.02 -11.30
CA TYR A 28 8.89 1.97 -11.03
C TYR A 28 8.97 3.08 -12.10
N ASN A 29 8.80 2.73 -13.37
CA ASN A 29 8.79 3.71 -14.45
C ASN A 29 7.62 4.69 -14.30
N GLN A 30 6.41 4.20 -14.00
CA GLN A 30 5.26 5.07 -13.75
C GLN A 30 5.45 5.96 -12.52
N ILE A 31 6.07 5.45 -11.45
CA ILE A 31 6.43 6.23 -10.25
C ILE A 31 7.41 7.34 -10.61
N SER A 32 8.44 7.02 -11.41
CA SER A 32 9.45 7.99 -11.84
C SER A 32 8.83 9.09 -12.72
N CYS A 33 7.95 8.73 -13.65
CA CYS A 33 7.23 9.70 -14.46
C CYS A 33 6.32 10.59 -13.59
N THR A 34 5.55 9.99 -12.68
CA THR A 34 4.67 10.70 -11.74
C THR A 34 5.46 11.69 -10.87
N TYR A 35 6.63 11.27 -10.38
CA TYR A 35 7.53 12.11 -9.59
C TYR A 35 8.00 13.33 -10.38
N THR A 36 8.44 13.14 -11.63
CA THR A 36 8.82 14.25 -12.52
C THR A 36 7.64 15.19 -12.79
N SER A 37 6.45 14.66 -13.10
CA SER A 37 5.25 15.48 -13.31
C SER A 37 4.84 16.26 -12.06
N LEU A 38 5.04 15.72 -10.85
CA LEU A 38 4.79 16.45 -9.60
C LEU A 38 5.79 17.59 -9.37
N ILE A 39 7.04 17.43 -9.81
CA ILE A 39 8.04 18.51 -9.80
C ILE A 39 7.61 19.63 -10.76
N GLU A 40 7.13 19.29 -11.95
CA GLU A 40 6.60 20.27 -12.92
C GLU A 40 5.40 21.04 -12.35
N VAL A 41 4.47 20.34 -11.67
CA VAL A 41 3.35 20.98 -10.96
C VAL A 41 3.85 21.94 -9.88
N LYS A 42 4.90 21.58 -9.14
CA LYS A 42 5.52 22.47 -8.15
C LYS A 42 6.10 23.74 -8.79
N ALA A 43 6.68 23.62 -9.99
CA ALA A 43 7.20 24.77 -10.73
C ALA A 43 6.08 25.68 -11.26
N ASN A 44 4.94 25.12 -11.68
CA ASN A 44 3.84 25.83 -12.34
C ASN A 44 2.77 26.35 -11.37
N PHE A 45 3.18 27.02 -10.30
CA PHE A 45 2.25 27.59 -9.31
C PHE A 45 1.29 28.63 -9.92
N ASP A 46 1.79 29.48 -10.81
CA ASP A 46 1.02 30.60 -11.37
C ASP A 46 -0.19 30.14 -12.18
N ASP A 47 -0.05 29.05 -12.93
CA ASP A 47 -1.15 28.52 -13.75
C ASP A 47 -2.22 27.85 -12.88
N ILE A 48 -1.83 27.25 -11.76
CA ILE A 48 -2.76 26.71 -10.76
C ILE A 48 -3.51 27.84 -10.07
N MET A 49 -2.83 28.94 -9.77
CA MET A 49 -3.44 30.13 -9.19
C MET A 49 -4.44 30.77 -10.17
N LYS A 50 -4.08 30.93 -11.46
CA LYS A 50 -5.00 31.40 -12.50
C LYS A 50 -6.23 30.49 -12.61
N ALA A 51 -6.04 29.18 -12.68
CA ALA A 51 -7.14 28.22 -12.74
C ALA A 51 -8.06 28.29 -11.51
N ALA A 52 -7.49 28.52 -10.32
CA ALA A 52 -8.26 28.71 -9.10
C ALA A 52 -9.11 29.99 -9.16
N LYS A 53 -8.54 31.11 -9.60
CA LYS A 53 -9.27 32.37 -9.79
C LYS A 53 -10.39 32.24 -10.81
N CYS A 54 -10.14 31.59 -11.96
CA CYS A 54 -11.18 31.31 -12.95
C CYS A 54 -12.34 30.47 -12.38
N PHE A 55 -12.03 29.49 -11.52
CA PHE A 55 -13.05 28.67 -10.87
C PHE A 55 -13.90 29.46 -9.88
N VAL A 56 -13.29 30.33 -9.07
CA VAL A 56 -14.02 31.23 -8.16
C VAL A 56 -14.96 32.13 -8.95
N ASN A 57 -14.49 32.74 -10.03
CA ASN A 57 -15.31 33.60 -10.90
C ASN A 57 -16.46 32.83 -11.58
N TYR A 58 -16.20 31.60 -12.02
CA TYR A 58 -17.25 30.73 -12.58
C TYR A 58 -18.31 30.37 -11.53
N PHE A 59 -17.90 30.03 -10.31
CA PHE A 59 -18.83 29.70 -9.23
C PHE A 59 -19.66 30.93 -8.80
N LYS A 60 -19.03 32.10 -8.71
CA LYS A 60 -19.71 33.37 -8.43
C LYS A 60 -20.83 33.64 -9.44
N SER A 61 -20.50 33.63 -10.73
CA SER A 61 -21.53 33.87 -11.76
C SER A 61 -22.64 32.82 -11.74
N LYS A 62 -22.36 31.59 -11.32
CA LYS A 62 -23.38 30.54 -11.20
C LYS A 62 -24.30 30.74 -9.99
N ILE A 63 -23.79 31.25 -8.86
CA ILE A 63 -24.59 31.53 -7.66
C ILE A 63 -25.43 32.80 -7.86
N GLU A 64 -24.86 33.84 -8.49
CA GLU A 64 -25.59 35.06 -8.84
C GLU A 64 -26.80 34.80 -9.76
N ASN A 65 -26.75 33.74 -10.58
CA ASN A 65 -27.83 33.34 -11.49
C ASN A 65 -28.91 32.45 -10.85
N HIS A 66 -28.73 31.97 -9.62
CA HIS A 66 -29.73 31.17 -8.89
C HIS A 66 -30.30 32.02 -7.74
N GLU A 67 -31.41 32.72 -8.03
CA GLU A 67 -32.05 33.73 -7.16
C GLU A 67 -32.68 33.22 -5.84
N ASP A 68 -32.57 31.95 -5.46
CA ASP A 68 -33.30 31.42 -4.30
C ASP A 68 -32.39 30.86 -3.18
N GLN A 69 -32.32 31.61 -2.07
CA GLN A 69 -32.14 31.16 -0.69
C GLN A 69 -30.75 30.70 -0.21
N ILE A 70 -29.65 31.19 -0.78
CA ILE A 70 -28.32 30.89 -0.26
C ILE A 70 -27.55 32.18 0.02
N GLU A 71 -27.59 32.66 1.26
CA GLU A 71 -26.62 33.65 1.81
C GLU A 71 -25.26 32.96 2.00
N ILE A 72 -24.57 32.62 0.90
CA ILE A 72 -23.17 32.21 0.94
C ILE A 72 -22.35 33.31 0.30
N GLU A 73 -21.64 34.07 1.13
CA GLU A 73 -20.61 34.99 0.70
C GLU A 73 -19.35 34.18 0.35
N ILE A 74 -18.93 34.23 -0.92
CA ILE A 74 -17.69 33.60 -1.36
C ILE A 74 -16.53 34.57 -1.11
N GLU A 75 -15.60 34.20 -0.25
CA GLU A 75 -14.32 34.90 -0.12
C GLU A 75 -13.48 34.69 -1.41
N GLU A 76 -13.29 35.76 -2.18
CA GLU A 76 -12.58 35.75 -3.46
C GLU A 76 -11.06 35.83 -3.31
N GLU A 77 -10.61 36.44 -2.22
CA GLU A 77 -9.21 36.70 -1.93
C GLU A 77 -8.77 36.00 -0.65
N LEU A 78 -7.46 35.77 -0.54
CA LEU A 78 -6.90 35.20 0.68
C LEU A 78 -7.08 36.19 1.84
N PRO A 79 -7.27 35.70 3.07
CA PRO A 79 -7.53 36.56 4.21
C PRO A 79 -6.27 37.35 4.60
N ILE A 80 -6.41 38.67 4.63
CA ILE A 80 -5.31 39.57 4.97
C ILE A 80 -4.94 39.44 6.44
N ARG A 81 -3.73 38.93 6.71
CA ARG A 81 -3.24 38.73 8.07
C ARG A 81 -2.45 39.93 8.55
N ARG A 82 -2.86 40.50 9.68
CA ARG A 82 -2.15 41.60 10.33
C ARG A 82 -0.68 41.25 10.59
N LYS A 83 0.23 42.11 10.13
CA LYS A 83 1.67 42.00 10.40
C LYS A 83 1.91 42.15 11.91
N LYS A 84 2.51 41.13 12.53
CA LYS A 84 3.03 41.27 13.91
C LYS A 84 4.39 41.95 13.82
N THR A 85 4.46 43.23 14.15
CA THR A 85 5.72 43.95 14.26
C THR A 85 6.29 43.76 15.66
N ILE A 86 7.53 43.30 15.75
CA ILE A 86 8.29 43.27 17.00
C ILE A 86 9.07 44.59 17.07
N LYS A 87 9.07 45.24 18.23
CA LYS A 87 9.82 46.49 18.43
C LYS A 87 11.32 46.17 18.42
N ARG A 88 12.06 46.81 17.51
CA ARG A 88 13.51 46.63 17.38
C ARG A 88 14.24 47.21 18.61
N MET A 89 15.18 46.45 19.16
CA MET A 89 16.03 46.90 20.26
C MET A 89 17.33 47.50 19.71
N SER A 90 17.94 48.41 20.49
CA SER A 90 19.20 49.05 20.08
C SER A 90 20.31 48.00 19.93
N GLY A 91 20.99 47.98 18.78
CA GLY A 91 22.09 47.06 18.49
C GLY A 91 21.73 45.84 17.62
N GLU A 92 20.45 45.61 17.31
CA GLU A 92 20.04 44.51 16.42
C GLU A 92 20.32 44.84 14.95
N LEU A 93 21.06 44.00 14.23
CA LEU A 93 21.52 44.25 12.85
C LEU A 93 20.50 43.86 11.76
N ALA A 94 19.62 42.89 11.98
CA ALA A 94 18.53 42.53 11.05
C ALA A 94 17.42 41.72 11.73
N LEU A 95 16.18 41.84 11.22
CA LEU A 95 15.07 40.94 11.50
C LEU A 95 14.86 40.06 10.25
N ASP A 96 14.47 38.80 10.43
CA ASP A 96 13.97 37.97 9.33
C ASP A 96 12.78 38.68 8.67
N GLU A 97 12.86 38.93 7.36
CA GLU A 97 11.78 39.56 6.61
C GLU A 97 10.60 38.60 6.51
N TYR A 98 9.47 38.98 7.10
CA TYR A 98 8.21 38.27 6.89
C TYR A 98 7.78 38.41 5.43
N ILE A 99 7.49 37.28 4.77
CA ILE A 99 6.85 37.26 3.43
C ILE A 99 5.60 38.14 3.48
N ILE A 100 5.62 39.20 2.67
CA ILE A 100 4.63 40.28 2.69
C ILE A 100 3.39 39.90 1.88
N ASP A 101 3.60 39.27 0.73
CA ASP A 101 2.52 38.87 -0.17
C ASP A 101 1.85 37.57 0.27
N GLU A 102 0.52 37.56 0.25
CA GLU A 102 -0.31 36.45 0.71
C GLU A 102 -0.28 35.27 -0.26
N ILE A 103 -0.16 35.56 -1.56
CA ILE A 103 -0.02 34.56 -2.60
C ILE A 103 1.31 33.84 -2.44
N ASP A 104 2.42 34.58 -2.28
CA ASP A 104 3.73 33.99 -2.00
C ASP A 104 3.77 33.24 -0.66
N ARG A 105 3.09 33.77 0.37
CA ARG A 105 2.97 33.05 1.65
C ARG A 105 2.23 31.73 1.49
N PHE A 106 1.11 31.71 0.76
CA PHE A 106 0.39 30.48 0.46
C PHE A 106 1.25 29.51 -0.36
N ARG A 107 1.97 30.04 -1.37
CA ARG A 107 2.92 29.29 -2.20
C ARG A 107 3.96 28.56 -1.36
N VAL A 108 4.63 29.25 -0.44
CA VAL A 108 5.70 28.66 0.38
C VAL A 108 5.13 27.77 1.49
N THR A 109 4.15 28.25 2.25
CA THR A 109 3.71 27.57 3.49
C THR A 109 2.74 26.43 3.28
N LYS A 110 1.94 26.46 2.21
CA LYS A 110 0.92 25.44 1.94
C LYS A 110 1.23 24.68 0.68
N PHE A 111 1.41 25.35 -0.45
CA PHE A 111 1.57 24.69 -1.74
C PHE A 111 2.89 23.90 -1.82
N ASN A 112 4.03 24.57 -1.64
CA ASN A 112 5.35 23.93 -1.65
C ASN A 112 5.47 22.89 -0.54
N TYR A 113 5.07 23.22 0.69
CA TYR A 113 5.10 22.26 1.80
C TYR A 113 4.32 20.98 1.50
N THR A 114 3.11 21.10 0.93
CA THR A 114 2.28 19.94 0.61
C THR A 114 2.92 19.10 -0.49
N LEU A 115 3.36 19.73 -1.58
CA LEU A 115 4.03 19.03 -2.69
C LEU A 115 5.36 18.41 -2.26
N ASP A 116 6.14 19.09 -1.43
CA ASP A 116 7.40 18.57 -0.89
C ASP A 116 7.18 17.39 0.04
N THR A 117 6.12 17.43 0.86
CA THR A 117 5.72 16.29 1.68
C THR A 117 5.35 15.08 0.81
N ILE A 118 4.60 15.31 -0.27
CA ILE A 118 4.21 14.25 -1.21
C ILE A 118 5.43 13.71 -1.96
N LEU A 119 6.26 14.59 -2.54
CA LEU A 119 7.48 14.22 -3.25
C LEU A 119 8.42 13.44 -2.34
N LYS A 120 8.61 13.89 -1.10
CA LYS A 120 9.44 13.19 -0.12
C LYS A 120 8.85 11.84 0.24
N SER A 121 7.53 11.73 0.37
CA SER A 121 6.86 10.46 0.62
C SER A 121 7.04 9.49 -0.56
N VAL A 122 6.95 9.95 -1.81
CA VAL A 122 7.16 9.11 -3.00
C VAL A 122 8.62 8.67 -3.11
N GLU A 123 9.55 9.60 -2.86
CA GLU A 123 10.99 9.34 -2.91
C GLU A 123 11.40 8.29 -1.87
N THR A 124 11.03 8.52 -0.60
CA THR A 124 11.41 7.63 0.51
C THR A 124 10.77 6.26 0.41
N ARG A 125 9.52 6.18 -0.07
CA ARG A 125 8.78 4.92 -0.15
C ARG A 125 9.14 4.06 -1.36
N PHE A 126 9.47 4.69 -2.50
CA PHE A 126 9.63 3.96 -3.76
C PHE A 126 10.99 4.17 -4.42
N LEU A 127 11.42 5.42 -4.63
CA LEU A 127 12.60 5.71 -5.45
C LEU A 127 13.90 5.21 -4.82
N LEU A 128 14.02 5.28 -3.48
CA LEU A 128 15.18 4.75 -2.76
C LEU A 128 15.37 3.23 -2.94
N HIS A 129 14.31 2.50 -3.29
CA HIS A 129 14.30 1.04 -3.33
C HIS A 129 14.31 0.48 -4.77
N LYS A 130 14.72 1.28 -5.76
CA LYS A 130 14.79 0.87 -7.17
C LYS A 130 15.48 -0.48 -7.37
N GLU A 131 16.66 -0.65 -6.78
CA GLU A 131 17.46 -1.87 -6.94
C GLU A 131 16.71 -3.10 -6.43
N LEU A 132 16.00 -2.97 -5.31
CA LEU A 132 15.19 -4.05 -4.74
C LEU A 132 14.06 -4.44 -5.71
N TYR A 133 13.30 -3.48 -6.23
CA TYR A 133 12.21 -3.75 -7.19
C TYR A 133 12.70 -4.47 -8.46
N LEU A 134 13.86 -4.11 -8.97
CA LEU A 134 14.46 -4.78 -10.13
C LEU A 134 14.90 -6.20 -9.80
N GLU A 135 15.51 -6.42 -8.63
CA GLU A 135 15.93 -7.75 -8.18
C GLU A 135 14.73 -8.68 -7.91
N LEU A 136 13.64 -8.13 -7.37
CA LEU A 136 12.40 -8.87 -7.10
C LEU A 136 11.78 -9.45 -8.37
N GLU A 137 11.79 -8.67 -9.46
CA GLU A 137 11.21 -9.09 -10.75
C GLU A 137 11.92 -10.34 -11.31
N CYS A 138 13.19 -10.58 -10.97
CA CYS A 138 13.92 -11.79 -11.38
C CYS A 138 13.33 -13.10 -10.83
N PHE A 139 12.60 -13.05 -9.72
CA PHE A 139 11.99 -14.22 -9.11
C PHE A 139 10.62 -14.56 -9.69
N TYR A 140 10.07 -13.69 -10.54
CA TYR A 140 8.78 -13.93 -11.16
C TYR A 140 8.91 -14.86 -12.38
N PRO A 141 8.06 -15.89 -12.49
CA PRO A 141 8.04 -16.80 -13.63
C PRO A 141 7.97 -16.15 -15.02
N ARG A 142 7.44 -14.92 -15.09
CA ARG A 142 7.36 -14.10 -16.32
C ARG A 142 8.73 -13.84 -16.95
N ARG A 143 9.76 -13.61 -16.12
CA ARG A 143 11.12 -13.26 -16.57
C ARG A 143 12.03 -14.48 -16.72
N PHE A 144 11.54 -15.69 -16.46
CA PHE A 144 12.38 -16.90 -16.58
C PHE A 144 12.83 -17.18 -18.01
N LYS A 145 12.06 -16.73 -19.02
CA LYS A 145 12.49 -16.77 -20.43
C LYS A 145 13.76 -15.94 -20.64
N ASP A 146 13.76 -14.71 -20.12
CA ASP A 146 14.88 -13.78 -20.25
C ASP A 146 16.11 -14.27 -19.48
N ILE A 147 15.90 -14.86 -18.29
CA ILE A 147 16.98 -15.44 -17.47
C ILE A 147 17.62 -16.65 -18.18
N ARG A 148 16.83 -17.47 -18.87
CA ARG A 148 17.33 -18.61 -19.63
C ARG A 148 18.18 -18.19 -20.82
N GLU A 149 17.81 -17.08 -21.48
CA GLU A 149 18.47 -16.62 -22.71
C GLU A 149 19.67 -15.70 -22.44
N ASN A 150 19.58 -14.83 -21.43
CA ASN A 150 20.59 -13.81 -21.15
C ASN A 150 21.32 -13.99 -19.80
N GLY A 151 20.92 -14.97 -18.99
CA GLY A 151 21.44 -15.18 -17.64
C GLY A 151 20.94 -14.15 -16.63
N VAL A 152 21.33 -14.35 -15.36
CA VAL A 152 21.06 -13.37 -14.29
C VAL A 152 22.08 -12.23 -14.37
N PRO A 153 21.65 -10.94 -14.36
CA PRO A 153 22.55 -9.80 -14.41
C PRO A 153 23.62 -9.83 -13.30
N SER A 154 24.86 -9.45 -13.61
CA SER A 154 25.99 -9.50 -12.68
C SER A 154 25.84 -8.61 -11.44
N ASN A 155 24.97 -7.59 -11.51
CA ASN A 155 24.61 -6.71 -10.39
C ASN A 155 23.37 -7.15 -9.61
N ALA A 156 22.67 -8.20 -10.04
CA ALA A 156 21.48 -8.67 -9.35
C ALA A 156 21.81 -9.37 -8.03
N LEU A 157 20.78 -9.51 -7.18
CA LEU A 157 20.77 -10.19 -5.89
C LEU A 157 21.60 -9.53 -4.78
N LYS A 158 22.22 -8.36 -5.03
CA LYS A 158 23.05 -7.67 -4.04
C LYS A 158 22.20 -7.15 -2.89
N LYS A 159 21.05 -6.52 -3.19
CA LYS A 159 20.17 -5.95 -2.18
C LYS A 159 19.47 -7.03 -1.37
N ILE A 160 19.05 -8.12 -2.02
CA ILE A 160 18.45 -9.26 -1.33
C ILE A 160 19.45 -9.94 -0.39
N CYS A 161 20.70 -10.16 -0.81
CA CYS A 161 21.73 -10.74 0.07
C CYS A 161 22.12 -9.79 1.22
N GLN A 162 22.01 -8.46 1.03
CA GLN A 162 22.17 -7.50 2.14
C GLN A 162 21.05 -7.63 3.19
N LEU A 163 19.83 -7.95 2.75
CA LEU A 163 18.66 -8.12 3.64
C LEU A 163 18.65 -9.49 4.32
N LEU A 164 19.22 -10.51 3.66
CA LEU A 164 19.32 -11.89 4.13
C LEU A 164 20.79 -12.32 4.17
N PRO A 165 21.54 -11.99 5.25
CA PRO A 165 22.98 -12.19 5.32
C PRO A 165 23.39 -13.67 5.37
N ASP A 166 22.47 -14.56 5.74
CA ASP A 166 22.72 -16.01 5.84
C ASP A 166 22.70 -16.73 4.47
N ILE A 167 22.39 -16.01 3.39
CA ILE A 167 22.21 -16.56 2.05
C ILE A 167 23.48 -16.42 1.21
N ASP A 168 23.86 -17.52 0.57
CA ASP A 168 24.97 -17.55 -0.38
C ASP A 168 24.53 -17.08 -1.76
N ARG A 169 25.07 -15.93 -2.19
CA ARG A 169 24.69 -15.27 -3.45
C ARG A 169 24.95 -16.13 -4.69
N ASP A 170 26.09 -16.82 -4.72
CA ASP A 170 26.48 -17.58 -5.92
C ASP A 170 25.59 -18.83 -6.03
N LYS A 171 25.32 -19.50 -4.91
CA LYS A 171 24.36 -20.61 -4.87
C LYS A 171 22.95 -20.16 -5.25
N LEU A 172 22.47 -19.04 -4.72
CA LEU A 172 21.14 -18.50 -5.06
C LEU A 172 21.03 -18.22 -6.57
N LYS A 173 22.09 -17.69 -7.18
CA LYS A 173 22.12 -17.43 -8.62
C LYS A 173 22.03 -18.73 -9.42
N ASP A 174 22.80 -19.73 -9.06
CA ASP A 174 22.80 -21.03 -9.73
C ASP A 174 21.45 -21.76 -9.56
N GLU A 175 20.89 -21.72 -8.36
CA GLU A 175 19.55 -22.24 -8.05
C GLU A 175 18.48 -21.54 -8.89
N LEU A 176 18.52 -20.21 -8.99
CA LEU A 176 17.56 -19.43 -9.78
C LEU A 176 17.65 -19.75 -11.27
N VAL A 177 18.85 -19.86 -11.84
CA VAL A 177 19.04 -20.20 -13.25
C VAL A 177 18.56 -21.62 -13.55
N SER A 178 18.91 -22.58 -12.68
CA SER A 178 18.48 -23.98 -12.81
C SER A 178 16.95 -24.10 -12.71
N PHE A 179 16.34 -23.39 -11.76
CA PHE A 179 14.90 -23.35 -11.58
C PHE A 179 14.19 -22.68 -12.77
N ALA A 180 14.68 -21.55 -13.26
CA ALA A 180 14.12 -20.86 -14.43
C ALA A 180 14.19 -21.71 -15.70
N THR A 181 15.27 -22.48 -15.86
CA THR A 181 15.46 -23.37 -17.02
C THR A 181 14.52 -24.57 -16.97
N SER A 182 14.30 -25.13 -15.78
CA SER A 182 13.43 -26.30 -15.57
C SER A 182 11.95 -25.93 -15.43
N TRP A 183 11.62 -24.66 -15.17
CA TRP A 183 10.25 -24.17 -14.98
C TRP A 183 9.25 -24.59 -16.06
N PRO A 184 9.53 -24.52 -17.38
CA PRO A 184 8.55 -24.89 -18.41
C PRO A 184 8.13 -26.37 -18.38
N LEU A 185 8.95 -27.23 -17.75
CA LEU A 185 8.67 -28.65 -17.56
C LEU A 185 7.90 -28.88 -16.26
N ILE A 186 8.34 -28.23 -15.18
CA ILE A 186 7.76 -28.41 -13.85
C ILE A 186 6.38 -27.73 -13.75
N SER A 187 6.19 -26.59 -14.40
CA SER A 187 4.92 -25.84 -14.37
C SER A 187 3.77 -26.55 -15.10
N LYS A 188 4.04 -27.64 -15.82
CA LYS A 188 3.04 -28.44 -16.56
C LYS A 188 2.75 -29.78 -15.91
N ALA A 189 3.46 -30.14 -14.85
CA ALA A 189 3.28 -31.41 -14.17
C ALA A 189 2.11 -31.29 -13.18
N ASP A 190 0.90 -31.64 -13.61
CA ASP A 190 -0.25 -31.80 -12.72
C ASP A 190 -0.12 -33.09 -11.91
N LEU A 191 0.01 -32.97 -10.59
CA LEU A 191 -0.03 -34.12 -9.67
C LEU A 191 -1.43 -34.41 -9.11
N HIS A 192 -2.44 -33.57 -9.44
CA HIS A 192 -3.79 -33.66 -8.86
C HIS A 192 -4.56 -34.95 -9.19
N ASN A 193 -4.07 -35.79 -10.11
CA ASN A 193 -4.71 -37.07 -10.42
C ASN A 193 -4.23 -38.27 -9.58
N ALA A 194 -3.31 -38.08 -8.62
CA ALA A 194 -2.71 -39.21 -7.91
C ALA A 194 -3.22 -39.43 -6.47
N TYR A 195 -3.79 -38.42 -5.78
CA TYR A 195 -4.04 -38.52 -4.33
C TYR A 195 -5.31 -37.83 -3.79
N ASP A 196 -6.28 -37.44 -4.62
CA ASP A 196 -7.58 -36.97 -4.12
C ASP A 196 -8.57 -38.13 -3.97
N ASN A 197 -8.37 -38.90 -2.89
CA ASN A 197 -9.41 -39.64 -2.20
C ASN A 197 -8.97 -39.73 -0.75
N LEU A 198 -9.35 -38.74 0.05
CA LEU A 198 -9.73 -38.88 1.46
C LEU A 198 -10.26 -37.53 1.98
N ASP A 199 -11.57 -37.56 2.26
CA ASP A 199 -12.33 -36.74 3.20
C ASP A 199 -12.82 -35.35 2.77
N GLU A 200 -13.85 -35.36 1.92
CA GLU A 200 -14.91 -34.35 1.93
C GLU A 200 -15.71 -34.46 3.25
N ILE A 201 -15.62 -33.45 4.12
CA ILE A 201 -16.65 -33.22 5.15
C ILE A 201 -17.52 -32.06 4.66
N ASN A 202 -18.73 -32.43 4.28
CA ASN A 202 -19.79 -31.58 3.78
C ASN A 202 -20.56 -30.97 4.98
N ILE A 203 -20.65 -29.63 5.06
CA ILE A 203 -21.62 -28.96 5.93
C ILE A 203 -22.34 -27.93 5.05
N GLU A 204 -23.60 -28.23 4.74
CA GLU A 204 -24.56 -27.37 4.04
C GLU A 204 -25.19 -26.35 5.01
N ASP A 205 -25.39 -25.13 4.46
CA ASP A 205 -26.32 -24.05 4.82
C ASP A 205 -26.20 -23.42 6.24
N GLU A 206 -26.28 -22.10 6.44
CA GLU A 206 -27.26 -21.16 5.90
C GLU A 206 -26.80 -19.69 6.13
N TRP A 207 -27.12 -18.83 5.16
CA TRP A 207 -27.15 -17.36 5.22
C TRP A 207 -25.95 -16.62 5.84
N THR A 208 -24.94 -16.35 5.00
CA THR A 208 -23.97 -15.30 5.33
C THR A 208 -23.43 -14.70 4.04
N ASP A 209 -23.68 -13.40 3.83
CA ASP A 209 -22.91 -12.58 2.89
C ASP A 209 -21.47 -12.49 3.41
N VAL A 210 -20.70 -13.57 3.24
CA VAL A 210 -19.29 -13.64 3.59
C VAL A 210 -18.50 -13.16 2.39
N TYR A 211 -18.06 -11.91 2.47
CA TYR A 211 -16.77 -11.54 1.91
C TYR A 211 -15.69 -12.32 2.68
N PHE A 212 -15.54 -13.60 2.33
CA PHE A 212 -14.47 -14.45 2.80
C PHE A 212 -13.14 -13.87 2.31
N ASP A 213 -12.23 -13.59 3.24
CA ASP A 213 -10.80 -13.57 2.93
C ASP A 213 -10.41 -15.00 2.53
N LYS A 214 -10.42 -15.24 1.21
CA LYS A 214 -9.66 -16.32 0.63
C LYS A 214 -8.24 -15.79 0.43
N PRO A 215 -7.18 -16.47 0.90
CA PRO A 215 -5.80 -16.04 0.67
C PRO A 215 -5.62 -15.85 -0.82
N GLN A 216 -5.49 -14.58 -1.25
CA GLN A 216 -5.49 -14.08 -2.62
C GLN A 216 -5.43 -15.21 -3.64
N LYS A 217 -6.61 -15.61 -4.13
CA LYS A 217 -6.74 -16.67 -5.11
C LYS A 217 -6.00 -16.24 -6.36
N CYS A 218 -4.89 -16.90 -6.64
CA CYS A 218 -4.56 -17.35 -8.00
C CYS A 218 -5.90 -17.66 -8.69
N ASN A 219 -6.22 -16.92 -9.76
CA ASN A 219 -7.54 -16.92 -10.36
C ASN A 219 -8.01 -18.37 -10.52
N LYS A 220 -9.24 -18.65 -10.10
CA LYS A 220 -9.83 -19.99 -10.09
C LYS A 220 -10.00 -20.45 -11.54
N ASP A 221 -8.94 -20.96 -12.14
CA ASP A 221 -8.87 -21.82 -13.32
C ASP A 221 -7.48 -22.49 -13.27
N GLU A 222 -7.42 -23.78 -13.56
CA GLU A 222 -6.44 -24.77 -13.09
C GLU A 222 -4.94 -24.55 -13.41
N THR A 223 -4.46 -23.41 -13.93
CA THR A 223 -3.05 -23.31 -14.39
C THR A 223 -2.40 -21.92 -14.27
N CYS A 224 -2.41 -21.27 -13.10
CA CYS A 224 -1.56 -20.08 -12.95
C CYS A 224 -0.08 -20.49 -12.81
N ASN A 225 0.69 -20.25 -13.87
CA ASN A 225 2.13 -20.50 -13.94
C ASN A 225 2.96 -19.22 -13.97
N ILE A 226 2.36 -18.12 -13.52
CA ILE A 226 2.86 -16.77 -13.73
C ILE A 226 3.21 -16.08 -12.40
N CYS A 227 2.75 -16.63 -11.28
CA CYS A 227 2.78 -15.98 -9.96
C CYS A 227 3.86 -16.51 -9.02
N LEU A 228 4.35 -15.65 -8.13
CA LEU A 228 5.35 -16.00 -7.10
C LEU A 228 4.84 -17.06 -6.11
N LYS A 229 3.54 -17.04 -5.78
CA LYS A 229 2.90 -18.05 -4.93
C LYS A 229 2.87 -19.43 -5.61
N CYS A 230 2.76 -19.44 -6.93
CA CYS A 230 2.69 -20.64 -7.76
C CYS A 230 4.06 -21.32 -7.82
N SER A 231 5.14 -20.53 -7.95
CA SER A 231 6.50 -21.04 -7.87
C SER A 231 6.84 -21.58 -6.49
N LEU A 232 6.42 -20.90 -5.42
CA LEU A 232 6.59 -21.43 -4.07
C LEU A 232 5.80 -22.73 -3.86
N ARG A 233 4.55 -22.80 -4.33
CA ARG A 233 3.71 -24.00 -4.23
C ARG A 233 4.38 -25.21 -4.89
N ILE A 234 4.87 -25.03 -6.11
CA ILE A 234 5.61 -26.07 -6.84
C ILE A 234 6.87 -26.50 -6.09
N LEU A 235 7.65 -25.55 -5.55
CA LEU A 235 8.83 -25.88 -4.74
C LEU A 235 8.48 -26.73 -3.51
N THR A 236 7.35 -26.46 -2.87
CA THR A 236 6.87 -27.24 -1.71
C THR A 236 6.28 -28.58 -2.08
N GLU A 237 5.46 -28.66 -3.13
CA GLU A 237 4.78 -29.89 -3.56
C GLU A 237 5.78 -30.94 -4.04
N PHE A 238 6.82 -30.55 -4.78
CA PHE A 238 7.88 -31.45 -5.22
C PHE A 238 9.01 -31.63 -4.18
N ASN A 239 8.86 -31.09 -2.97
CA ASN A 239 9.84 -31.18 -1.88
C ASN A 239 11.27 -30.72 -2.27
N MET A 240 11.40 -29.84 -3.27
CA MET A 240 12.70 -29.45 -3.83
C MET A 240 13.47 -28.45 -2.94
N TYR A 241 12.81 -27.90 -1.94
CA TYR A 241 13.39 -26.97 -0.96
C TYR A 241 14.44 -27.61 -0.03
N SER A 242 14.47 -28.95 0.05
CA SER A 242 15.31 -29.69 1.01
C SER A 242 16.71 -30.02 0.50
N ILE A 243 16.90 -30.13 -0.82
CA ILE A 243 18.16 -30.62 -1.43
C ILE A 243 18.67 -29.68 -2.54
N GLN A 244 17.79 -29.19 -3.42
CA GLN A 244 18.22 -28.55 -4.68
C GLN A 244 18.03 -27.03 -4.71
N TYR A 245 17.04 -26.49 -3.99
CA TYR A 245 16.63 -25.07 -4.06
C TYR A 245 16.42 -24.47 -2.66
N LYS A 246 17.43 -24.56 -1.79
CA LYS A 246 17.30 -24.16 -0.38
C LYS A 246 17.31 -22.64 -0.23
N GLU A 247 18.27 -21.98 -0.87
CA GLU A 247 18.43 -20.52 -0.79
C GLU A 247 17.24 -19.83 -1.46
N LEU A 248 16.86 -20.33 -2.62
CA LEU A 248 15.72 -19.86 -3.39
C LEU A 248 14.41 -19.96 -2.58
N TYR A 249 14.20 -21.05 -1.84
CA TYR A 249 13.02 -21.23 -0.99
C TYR A 249 12.95 -20.20 0.16
N ILE A 250 14.08 -19.92 0.82
CA ILE A 250 14.15 -18.91 1.88
C ILE A 250 13.82 -17.53 1.30
N VAL A 251 14.40 -17.18 0.14
CA VAL A 251 14.08 -15.93 -0.55
C VAL A 251 12.60 -15.86 -0.89
N TYR A 252 12.00 -16.88 -1.51
CA TYR A 252 10.58 -16.87 -1.85
C TYR A 252 9.66 -16.64 -0.64
N LYS A 253 9.97 -17.26 0.51
CA LYS A 253 9.25 -17.00 1.77
C LYS A 253 9.34 -15.54 2.17
N TYR A 254 10.56 -14.99 2.18
CA TYR A 254 10.79 -13.60 2.51
C TYR A 254 10.05 -12.66 1.56
N LEU A 255 10.12 -12.90 0.24
CA LEU A 255 9.48 -12.06 -0.76
C LEU A 255 7.96 -11.99 -0.60
N LEU A 256 7.30 -13.11 -0.29
CA LEU A 256 5.85 -13.14 -0.05
C LEU A 256 5.42 -12.41 1.23
N THR A 257 6.35 -12.17 2.15
CA THR A 257 6.07 -11.39 3.38
C THR A 257 6.35 -9.89 3.21
N LEU A 258 7.00 -9.46 2.13
CA LEU A 258 7.31 -8.06 1.92
C LEU A 258 6.05 -7.26 1.52
N PRO A 259 5.72 -6.17 2.22
CA PRO A 259 4.63 -5.28 1.85
C PRO A 259 5.06 -4.34 0.71
N LEU A 260 5.21 -4.88 -0.49
CA LEU A 260 5.71 -4.14 -1.66
C LEU A 260 4.67 -3.17 -2.25
N THR A 261 3.38 -3.45 -2.05
CA THR A 261 2.26 -2.64 -2.55
C THR A 261 1.37 -2.15 -1.41
N GLN A 262 0.66 -1.05 -1.64
CA GLN A 262 -0.19 -0.44 -0.60
C GLN A 262 -1.52 -1.18 -0.39
N VAL A 263 -1.86 -2.15 -1.24
CA VAL A 263 -3.21 -2.73 -1.34
C VAL A 263 -3.67 -3.38 -0.04
N THR A 264 -2.79 -4.09 0.64
CA THR A 264 -3.08 -4.73 1.94
C THR A 264 -3.30 -3.68 3.04
N CYS A 265 -2.49 -2.64 3.05
CA CYS A 265 -2.64 -1.51 3.98
C CYS A 265 -3.95 -0.76 3.73
N GLU A 266 -4.30 -0.45 2.48
CA GLU A 266 -5.56 0.25 2.12
C GLU A 266 -6.80 -0.56 2.52
N ARG A 267 -6.79 -1.88 2.30
CA ARG A 267 -7.86 -2.77 2.77
C ARG A 267 -8.01 -2.70 4.29
N SER A 268 -6.90 -2.73 5.02
CA SER A 268 -6.90 -2.62 6.48
C SER A 268 -7.44 -1.26 6.91
N PHE A 269 -6.97 -0.15 6.32
CA PHE A 269 -7.49 1.19 6.62
C PHE A 269 -8.98 1.37 6.26
N SER A 270 -9.49 0.66 5.24
CA SER A 270 -10.93 0.61 4.97
C SER A 270 -11.71 0.01 6.15
N LYS A 271 -11.19 -1.04 6.79
CA LYS A 271 -11.76 -1.58 8.05
C LYS A 271 -11.66 -0.56 9.19
N LEU A 272 -10.53 0.15 9.30
CA LEU A 272 -10.38 1.21 10.30
C LEU A 272 -11.44 2.32 10.14
N LYS A 273 -11.79 2.66 8.90
CA LYS A 273 -12.86 3.62 8.60
C LYS A 273 -14.23 3.14 9.08
N LEU A 274 -14.50 1.84 9.04
CA LEU A 274 -15.74 1.26 9.60
C LEU A 274 -15.72 1.27 11.13
N LEU A 275 -14.57 1.07 11.76
CA LEU A 275 -14.42 1.13 13.21
C LEU A 275 -14.56 2.56 13.75
N LYS A 276 -13.94 3.53 13.09
CA LYS A 276 -13.90 4.94 13.52
C LYS A 276 -15.06 5.74 12.93
N THR A 277 -16.28 5.42 13.39
CA THR A 277 -17.48 6.18 13.05
C THR A 277 -17.53 7.53 13.78
N ARG A 278 -18.39 8.45 13.33
CA ARG A 278 -18.60 9.76 13.99
C ARG A 278 -18.84 9.62 15.51
N LEU A 279 -19.62 8.60 15.89
CA LEU A 279 -19.98 8.32 17.29
C LEU A 279 -18.85 7.67 18.10
N ARG A 280 -17.88 7.00 17.45
CA ARG A 280 -16.74 6.33 18.10
C ARG A 280 -15.42 7.09 17.96
N SER A 281 -15.49 8.35 17.52
CA SER A 281 -14.32 9.19 17.21
C SER A 281 -13.43 9.50 18.42
N THR A 282 -13.96 9.34 19.63
CA THR A 282 -13.28 9.58 20.92
C THR A 282 -12.81 8.31 21.65
N THR A 283 -12.83 7.15 20.98
CA THR A 283 -12.34 5.89 21.57
C THR A 283 -10.85 6.00 21.90
N ALA A 284 -10.43 5.51 23.07
CA ALA A 284 -9.02 5.45 23.46
C ALA A 284 -8.19 4.62 22.47
N GLN A 285 -6.92 4.99 22.30
CA GLN A 285 -6.02 4.36 21.31
C GLN A 285 -5.90 2.85 21.50
N GLU A 286 -5.71 2.39 22.74
CA GLU A 286 -5.59 0.97 23.09
C GLU A 286 -6.83 0.17 22.63
N ASN A 287 -8.03 0.69 22.91
CA ASN A 287 -9.27 0.05 22.51
C ASN A 287 -9.45 0.04 20.97
N LEU A 288 -9.03 1.10 20.30
CA LEU A 288 -9.09 1.18 18.84
C LEU A 288 -8.14 0.16 18.18
N GLU A 289 -6.94 -0.01 18.71
CA GLU A 289 -5.97 -0.99 18.24
C GLU A 289 -6.48 -2.42 18.42
N CYS A 290 -7.04 -2.76 19.59
CA CYS A 290 -7.64 -4.08 19.81
C CYS A 290 -8.80 -4.34 18.84
N LEU A 291 -9.71 -3.36 18.65
CA LEU A 291 -10.81 -3.48 17.71
C LEU A 291 -10.33 -3.63 16.27
N PHE A 292 -9.26 -2.92 15.91
CA PHE A 292 -8.64 -3.01 14.60
C PHE A 292 -8.05 -4.39 14.34
N LEU A 293 -7.30 -4.93 15.31
CA LEU A 293 -6.73 -6.27 15.23
C LEU A 293 -7.82 -7.33 15.09
N MET A 294 -8.90 -7.24 15.88
CA MET A 294 -10.04 -8.15 15.78
C MET A 294 -10.74 -8.11 14.40
N GLN A 295 -10.73 -6.96 13.72
CA GLN A 295 -11.29 -6.84 12.36
C GLN A 295 -10.34 -7.32 11.27
N CYS A 296 -9.02 -7.14 11.45
CA CYS A 296 -8.00 -7.69 10.55
C CYS A 296 -7.96 -9.22 10.63
N GLU A 297 -8.00 -9.78 11.83
CA GLU A 297 -7.90 -11.22 12.10
C GLU A 297 -9.27 -11.85 12.37
N ARG A 298 -10.31 -11.40 11.66
CA ARG A 298 -11.68 -11.85 11.89
C ARG A 298 -11.84 -13.36 11.71
N ASP A 299 -11.08 -13.96 10.80
CA ASP A 299 -11.14 -15.40 10.53
C ASP A 299 -10.64 -16.23 11.73
N ILE A 300 -9.63 -15.74 12.44
CA ILE A 300 -9.14 -16.34 13.68
C ILE A 300 -10.18 -16.12 14.78
N LEU A 301 -10.74 -14.91 14.86
CA LEU A 301 -11.76 -14.59 15.87
C LEU A 301 -13.01 -15.47 15.73
N ASN A 302 -13.45 -15.76 14.50
CA ASN A 302 -14.58 -16.64 14.23
C ASN A 302 -14.33 -18.09 14.66
N GLN A 303 -13.06 -18.51 14.82
CA GLN A 303 -12.70 -19.84 15.34
C GLN A 303 -12.68 -19.89 16.86
N VAL A 304 -12.75 -18.75 17.55
CA VAL A 304 -12.77 -18.69 19.01
C VAL A 304 -14.19 -18.97 19.50
N ASP A 305 -14.34 -19.97 20.38
CA ASP A 305 -15.62 -20.28 21.02
C ASP A 305 -16.05 -19.13 21.95
N GLY A 306 -17.26 -18.62 21.73
CA GLY A 306 -17.85 -17.57 22.55
C GLY A 306 -18.02 -17.99 24.02
N ASN A 307 -18.30 -19.26 24.29
CA ASN A 307 -18.43 -19.77 25.65
C ASN A 307 -17.09 -19.70 26.39
N HIS A 308 -15.99 -20.02 25.71
CA HIS A 308 -14.66 -19.90 26.29
C HIS A 308 -14.31 -18.45 26.69
N ILE A 309 -14.75 -17.46 25.90
CA ILE A 309 -14.58 -16.05 26.23
C ILE A 309 -15.39 -15.68 27.47
N ILE A 310 -16.65 -16.15 27.54
CA ILE A 310 -17.54 -15.90 28.68
C ILE A 310 -16.94 -16.48 29.96
N ASP A 311 -16.49 -17.74 29.93
CA ASP A 311 -15.87 -18.41 31.08
C ASP A 311 -14.63 -17.66 31.57
N LYS A 312 -13.80 -17.19 30.65
CA LYS A 312 -12.61 -16.40 30.97
C LYS A 312 -12.99 -15.05 31.60
N MET A 313 -14.05 -14.41 31.13
CA MET A 313 -14.58 -13.17 31.72
C MET A 313 -15.17 -13.42 33.11
N CYS A 314 -15.90 -14.52 33.31
CA CYS A 314 -16.42 -14.95 34.62
C CYS A 314 -15.28 -15.22 35.62
N SER A 315 -14.14 -15.74 35.16
CA SER A 315 -12.97 -15.98 36.01
C SER A 315 -12.25 -14.70 36.45
N SER A 316 -12.50 -13.56 35.78
CA SER A 316 -11.79 -12.30 36.05
C SER A 316 -12.32 -11.53 37.28
N SER A 317 -13.60 -11.69 37.62
CA SER A 317 -14.25 -10.96 38.71
C SER A 317 -15.51 -11.68 39.20
N GLN A 318 -15.79 -11.59 40.50
CA GLN A 318 -17.02 -12.13 41.11
C GLN A 318 -18.29 -11.51 40.51
N GLU A 319 -18.27 -10.22 40.16
CA GLU A 319 -19.46 -9.56 39.59
C GLU A 319 -19.69 -9.99 38.13
N MET A 320 -18.62 -10.24 37.37
CA MET A 320 -18.73 -10.75 36.01
C MET A 320 -19.25 -12.19 36.00
N ASN A 321 -18.81 -13.00 36.98
CA ASN A 321 -19.35 -14.35 37.19
C ASN A 321 -20.86 -14.29 37.43
N ARG A 322 -21.32 -13.43 38.36
CA ARG A 322 -22.75 -13.26 38.68
C ARG A 322 -23.61 -12.85 37.48
N LEU A 323 -23.08 -12.01 36.59
CA LEU A 323 -23.84 -11.44 35.46
C LEU A 323 -23.83 -12.33 34.21
N LEU A 324 -22.79 -13.14 34.03
CA LEU A 324 -22.57 -13.90 32.80
C LEU A 324 -22.64 -15.42 32.99
N SER A 325 -22.66 -15.93 34.23
CA SER A 325 -22.99 -17.34 34.49
C SER A 325 -24.47 -17.56 34.17
N LEU A 326 -24.75 -18.24 33.06
CA LEU A 326 -26.08 -18.77 32.74
C LEU A 326 -26.28 -20.15 33.35
#